data_AF-A0A314UQF0-F1
#
_entry.id   AF-A0A314UQF0-F1
#
_cell.length_a   1.000
_cell.length_b   1.000
_cell.length_c   1.000
_cell.angle_alpha   90.00
_cell.angle_beta   90.00
_cell.angle_gamma   90.00
#
_symmetry.space_group_name_H-M   'P 1'
#
loop_
_entity.id
_entity.type
_entity.pdbx_description
1 polymer ?
#
loop_
_entity_poly.entity_id
_entity_poly.type
_entity_poly.pdbx_seq_one_letter_code
_entity_poly.pdbx_strand_id
1 'polypeptide(L)'
;MDMLVPSSRKNSGCSCGGSINHIGMHPASNDVLTALLLSLPSETWSGIKEVKLLKEINNLVSTKNLPTLLQEEVLHLRRQLQLLKKCQEDRVDEDLGAPLP
;
A
#
# COMPACT_ATOMS: atom_id res chain seq x y z
N MET A 1 -7.94 31.35 10.11
CA MET A 1 -7.93 29.88 10.20
C MET A 1 -6.48 29.47 10.10
N ASP A 2 -5.80 29.33 11.24
CA ASP A 2 -4.38 29.06 11.25
C ASP A 2 -4.17 27.56 11.11
N MET A 3 -3.71 27.15 9.93
CA MET A 3 -3.41 25.75 9.63
C MET A 3 -2.09 25.39 10.30
N LEU A 4 -2.16 24.63 11.41
CA LEU A 4 -0.98 24.09 12.06
C LEU A 4 -0.37 22.99 11.18
N VAL A 5 0.75 23.33 10.53
CA VAL A 5 1.59 22.38 9.77
C VAL A 5 2.42 21.56 10.77
N PRO A 6 2.46 20.22 10.66
CA PRO A 6 3.37 19.41 11.48
C PRO A 6 4.82 19.72 11.08
N SER A 7 5.58 20.37 11.97
CA SER A 7 7.02 20.50 11.81
C SER A 7 7.70 19.26 12.41
N SER A 8 8.16 18.34 11.56
CA SER A 8 8.99 17.23 12.02
C SER A 8 10.38 17.76 12.35
N ARG A 9 10.72 17.86 13.64
CA ARG A 9 12.09 18.11 14.07
C ARG A 9 12.93 16.89 13.69
N LYS A 10 13.86 17.05 12.73
CA LYS A 10 14.87 16.04 12.41
C LYS A 10 15.81 15.92 13.62
N ASN A 11 15.46 15.03 14.56
CA ASN A 11 16.39 14.60 15.59
C ASN A 11 17.47 13.76 14.90
N SER A 12 18.64 14.36 14.67
CA SER A 12 19.84 13.69 14.17
C SER A 12 20.48 12.83 15.26
N GLY A 13 19.78 11.78 15.71
CA GLY A 13 20.29 10.93 16.79
C GLY A 13 19.67 9.55 16.82
N CYS A 14 20.08 8.65 15.92
CA CYS A 14 20.46 7.32 16.39
C CYS A 14 21.98 7.24 16.33
N SER A 15 22.63 7.30 17.50
CA SER A 15 23.97 6.73 17.63
C SER A 15 23.82 5.22 17.73
N CYS A 16 23.50 4.61 16.60
CA CYS A 16 23.59 3.18 16.40
C CYS A 16 25.10 2.88 16.20
N GLY A 17 25.84 2.86 17.31
CA GLY A 17 27.27 2.55 17.36
C GLY A 17 27.50 1.06 17.14
N GLY A 18 27.49 0.64 15.88
CA GLY A 18 27.80 -0.72 15.46
C GLY A 18 27.98 -0.73 13.95
N SER A 19 29.20 -0.93 13.49
CA SER A 19 29.51 -1.19 12.09
C SER A 19 28.72 -2.41 11.63
N ILE A 20 27.63 -2.18 10.91
CA ILE A 20 27.08 -3.15 9.97
C ILE A 20 26.78 -2.36 8.71
N ASN A 21 27.34 -2.84 7.61
CA ASN A 21 27.14 -2.35 6.26
C ASN A 21 25.66 -2.54 5.82
N HIS A 22 24.72 -1.91 6.51
CA HIS A 22 23.37 -1.70 5.99
C HIS A 22 23.44 -0.55 4.98
N ILE A 23 24.12 -0.82 3.86
CA ILE A 23 23.72 -0.22 2.59
C ILE A 23 22.24 -0.57 2.50
N GLY A 24 21.37 0.42 2.69
CA GLY A 24 19.93 0.23 2.66
C GLY A 24 19.58 -0.51 1.38
N MET A 25 19.31 -1.81 1.51
CA MET A 25 19.02 -2.64 0.36
C MET A 25 17.61 -2.26 -0.04
N HIS A 26 17.50 -1.31 -0.96
CA HIS A 26 16.23 -0.96 -1.54
C HIS A 26 15.63 -2.25 -2.12
N PRO A 27 14.33 -2.48 -1.94
CA PRO A 27 13.67 -3.64 -2.51
C PRO A 27 13.96 -3.69 -4.02
N ALA A 28 14.33 -4.86 -4.51
CA ALA A 28 14.47 -5.06 -5.94
C ALA A 28 13.10 -4.95 -6.62
N SER A 29 13.07 -4.84 -7.95
CA SER A 29 11.83 -4.60 -8.69
C SER A 29 10.76 -5.69 -8.46
N ASN A 30 11.20 -6.94 -8.30
CA ASN A 30 10.36 -8.08 -7.94
C ASN A 30 9.77 -7.92 -6.53
N ASP A 31 10.57 -7.44 -5.56
CA ASP A 31 10.10 -7.24 -4.19
C ASP A 31 9.01 -6.16 -4.14
N VAL A 32 9.20 -5.07 -4.91
CA VAL A 32 8.19 -4.02 -5.07
C VAL A 32 6.91 -4.57 -5.70
N LEU A 33 7.03 -5.35 -6.78
CA LEU A 33 5.88 -5.98 -7.44
C LEU A 33 5.13 -6.92 -6.47
N THR A 34 5.84 -7.74 -5.71
CA THR A 34 5.24 -8.64 -4.71
C THR A 34 4.51 -7.85 -3.63
N ALA A 35 5.12 -6.79 -3.08
CA ALA A 35 4.47 -5.93 -2.10
C ALA A 35 3.20 -5.28 -2.66
N LEU A 36 3.25 -4.80 -3.92
CA LEU A 36 2.09 -4.24 -4.61
C LEU A 36 0.98 -5.27 -4.76
N LEU A 37 1.28 -6.47 -5.28
CA LEU A 37 0.31 -7.56 -5.44
C LEU A 37 -0.34 -7.96 -4.10
N LEU A 38 0.45 -8.06 -3.03
CA LEU A 38 -0.05 -8.31 -1.68
C LEU A 38 -0.93 -7.16 -1.17
N SER A 39 -0.72 -5.94 -1.64
CA SER A 39 -1.46 -4.76 -1.21
C SER A 39 -2.73 -4.46 -2.01
N LEU A 40 -3.03 -5.24 -3.05
CA LEU A 40 -4.26 -5.05 -3.82
C LEU A 40 -5.50 -5.41 -2.99
N PRO A 41 -6.66 -4.75 -3.25
CA PRO A 41 -7.93 -5.12 -2.65
C PRO A 41 -8.32 -6.58 -2.95
N SER A 42 -9.04 -7.24 -2.03
CA SER A 42 -9.53 -8.61 -2.24
C SER A 42 -10.41 -8.74 -3.48
N GLU A 43 -11.14 -7.67 -3.80
CA GLU A 43 -12.07 -7.61 -4.92
C GLU A 43 -11.35 -7.66 -6.27
N THR A 44 -10.05 -7.32 -6.33
CA THR A 44 -9.23 -7.39 -7.55
C THR A 44 -9.26 -8.77 -8.17
N TRP A 45 -9.35 -9.81 -7.35
CA TRP A 45 -9.32 -11.21 -7.81
C TRP A 45 -10.72 -11.78 -8.11
N SER A 46 -11.79 -11.04 -7.83
CA SER A 46 -13.18 -11.52 -7.95
C SER A 46 -13.59 -11.91 -9.38
N GLY A 47 -12.89 -11.38 -10.40
CA GLY A 47 -13.12 -11.72 -11.81
C GLY A 47 -12.61 -13.11 -12.24
N ILE A 48 -11.83 -13.81 -11.40
CA ILE A 48 -11.32 -15.14 -11.69
C ILE A 48 -12.48 -16.15 -11.62
N LYS A 49 -12.88 -16.69 -12.78
CA LYS A 49 -13.99 -17.66 -12.89
C LYS A 49 -13.62 -19.03 -12.32
N GLU A 50 -12.35 -19.42 -12.41
CA GLU A 50 -11.90 -20.71 -11.93
C GLU A 50 -11.75 -20.70 -10.40
N VAL A 51 -12.66 -21.39 -9.71
CA VAL A 51 -12.77 -21.39 -8.24
C VAL A 51 -11.51 -21.90 -7.56
N LYS A 52 -10.84 -22.92 -8.12
CA LYS A 52 -9.60 -23.47 -7.56
C LYS A 52 -8.48 -22.42 -7.61
N LEU A 53 -8.29 -21.80 -8.76
CA LEU A 53 -7.30 -20.74 -8.95
C LEU A 53 -7.59 -19.53 -8.06
N LEU A 54 -8.85 -19.11 -7.94
CA LEU A 54 -9.23 -18.01 -7.04
C LEU A 54 -8.89 -18.33 -5.58
N LYS A 55 -9.12 -19.57 -5.14
CA LYS A 55 -8.76 -20.00 -3.78
C LYS A 55 -7.24 -19.96 -3.57
N GLU A 56 -6.47 -20.42 -4.54
CA GLU A 56 -5.00 -20.38 -4.48
C GLU A 56 -4.47 -18.95 -4.43
N ILE A 57 -4.99 -18.05 -5.27
CA ILE A 57 -4.64 -16.63 -5.25
C ILE A 57 -4.98 -16.01 -3.89
N ASN A 58 -6.18 -16.24 -3.36
CA ASN A 58 -6.57 -15.71 -2.05
C ASN A 58 -5.68 -16.23 -0.91
N ASN A 59 -5.24 -17.48 -0.99
CA ASN A 59 -4.29 -18.03 -0.03
C ASN A 59 -2.90 -17.40 -0.19
N LEU A 60 -2.44 -17.19 -1.43
CA LEU A 60 -1.14 -16.59 -1.73
C LEU A 60 -1.06 -15.12 -1.27
N VAL A 61 -2.12 -14.35 -1.49
CA VAL A 61 -2.19 -12.92 -1.11
C VAL A 61 -2.67 -12.69 0.34
N SER A 62 -2.82 -13.78 1.10
CA SER A 62 -3.18 -13.72 2.52
C SER A 62 -2.02 -13.20 3.36
N THR A 63 -2.24 -12.10 4.07
CA THR A 63 -1.22 -11.50 4.93
C THR A 63 -0.99 -12.27 6.23
N LYS A 64 -1.83 -13.26 6.54
CA LYS A 64 -1.76 -14.07 7.78
C LYS A 64 -0.49 -14.92 7.87
N ASN A 65 0.12 -15.24 6.74
CA ASN A 65 1.31 -16.09 6.66
C ASN A 65 2.61 -15.26 6.54
N LEU A 66 2.51 -13.93 6.60
CA LEU A 66 3.68 -13.05 6.50
C LEU A 66 4.30 -12.81 7.88
N PRO A 67 5.61 -12.54 7.96
CA PRO A 67 6.22 -12.00 9.17
C PRO A 67 5.51 -10.72 9.61
N THR A 68 5.37 -10.52 10.93
CA THR A 68 4.58 -9.43 11.52
C THR A 68 4.91 -8.05 10.95
N LEU A 69 6.19 -7.73 10.79
CA LEU A 69 6.63 -6.44 10.26
C LEU A 69 6.15 -6.23 8.80
N LEU A 70 6.32 -7.25 7.96
CA LEU A 70 5.87 -7.19 6.56
C LEU A 70 4.33 -7.17 6.46
N GLN A 71 3.64 -7.87 7.35
CA GLN A 71 2.19 -7.82 7.45
C GLN A 71 1.70 -6.39 7.73
N GLU A 72 2.31 -5.69 8.67
CA GLU A 72 1.98 -4.30 9.00
C GLU A 72 2.23 -3.36 7.82
N GLU A 73 3.38 -3.49 7.14
CA GLU A 73 3.71 -2.69 5.95
C GLU A 73 2.71 -2.91 4.81
N VAL A 74 2.35 -4.16 4.52
CA VAL A 74 1.35 -4.48 3.49
C VAL A 74 -0.02 -3.93 3.87
N LEU A 75 -0.43 -4.01 5.14
CA LEU A 75 -1.70 -3.45 5.61
C LEU A 75 -1.72 -1.91 5.49
N HIS A 76 -0.61 -1.25 5.81
CA HIS A 76 -0.48 0.19 5.60
C HIS A 76 -0.57 0.55 4.12
N LEU A 77 0.11 -0.20 3.24
CA LEU A 77 0.06 0.03 1.80
C LEU A 77 -1.35 -0.20 1.23
N ARG A 78 -2.06 -1.25 1.68
CA ARG A 78 -3.48 -1.48 1.34
C ARG A 78 -4.34 -0.26 1.66
N ARG A 79 -4.18 0.31 2.85
CA ARG A 79 -4.92 1.49 3.27
C ARG A 79 -4.59 2.71 2.39
N GLN A 80 -3.32 2.90 2.04
CA GLN A 80 -2.91 3.99 1.15
C GLN A 80 -3.51 3.85 -0.25
N LEU A 81 -3.49 2.65 -0.84
CA LEU A 81 -4.10 2.39 -2.14
C LEU A 81 -5.63 2.57 -2.13
N GLN A 82 -6.30 2.16 -1.05
CA GLN A 82 -7.73 2.41 -0.89
C GLN A 82 -8.06 3.90 -0.81
N LEU A 83 -7.25 4.69 -0.09
CA LEU A 83 -7.41 6.14 -0.05
C LEU A 83 -7.19 6.76 -1.43
N LEU A 84 -6.13 6.34 -2.13
CA LEU A 84 -5.83 6.82 -3.49
C LEU A 84 -6.98 6.51 -4.45
N LYS A 85 -7.53 5.29 -4.40
CA LYS A 85 -8.69 4.87 -5.18
C LYS A 85 -9.90 5.76 -4.91
N LYS A 86 -10.22 6.01 -3.64
CA LYS A 86 -11.34 6.91 -3.26
C LYS A 86 -11.13 8.33 -3.77
N CYS A 87 -9.92 8.89 -3.60
CA CYS A 87 -9.62 10.21 -4.14
C CYS A 87 -9.72 10.28 -5.66
N GLN A 88 -9.49 9.17 -6.36
CA GLN A 88 -9.70 9.10 -7.79
C GLN A 88 -11.20 9.03 -8.12
N GLU A 89 -11.96 8.19 -7.43
CA GLU A 89 -13.42 8.05 -7.61
C GLU A 89 -14.17 9.35 -7.29
N ASP A 90 -13.84 10.03 -6.19
CA ASP A 90 -14.39 11.33 -5.80
C ASP A 90 -14.09 12.42 -6.86
N ARG A 91 -12.97 12.29 -7.59
CA ARG A 91 -12.61 13.18 -8.70
C ARG A 91 -13.34 12.88 -10.01
N VAL A 92 -13.91 11.69 -10.17
CA VAL A 92 -14.74 11.36 -11.34
C VAL A 92 -16.14 11.95 -11.19
N ASP A 93 -16.64 12.12 -9.98
CA ASP A 93 -17.94 12.78 -9.72
C ASP A 93 -17.91 14.28 -10.09
N GLU A 94 -16.78 14.98 -9.92
CA GLU A 94 -16.62 16.39 -10.34
C GLU A 94 -16.57 16.59 -11.87
N ASP A 95 -16.20 15.58 -12.65
CA ASP A 95 -16.07 15.68 -14.14
C ASP A 95 -17.40 15.43 -14.87
N LEU A 96 -18.42 14.89 -14.20
CA LEU A 96 -19.77 14.70 -14.76
C LEU A 96 -20.72 15.88 -14.44
N GLY A 97 -20.22 16.94 -13.79
CA GLY A 97 -20.97 18.10 -13.34
C GLY A 97 -21.09 19.25 -14.35
N ALA A 98 -21.06 19.00 -15.66
CA ALA A 98 -21.45 20.04 -16.63
C ALA A 98 -22.98 20.16 -16.64
N PRO A 99 -23.59 21.32 -16.29
CA PRO A 99 -25.00 21.54 -16.56
C PRO A 99 -25.19 21.62 -18.08
N LEU A 100 -26.02 20.73 -18.63
CA LEU A 100 -26.88 21.10 -19.77
C LEU A 100 -28.10 21.80 -19.14
N PRO A 101 -28.57 23.00 -19.57
CA PRO A 101 -28.27 23.80 -20.76
C PRO A 101 -27.65 25.19 -20.49
#